data_AF-A0AAI8X7A8-F1
#
_entry.id   AF-A0AAI8X7A8-F1
#
_cell.length_a   1.000
_cell.length_b   1.000
_cell.length_c   1.000
_cell.angle_alpha   90.00
_cell.angle_beta   90.00
_cell.angle_gamma   90.00
#
_symmetry.space_group_name_H-M   'P 1'
#
loop_
_entity.id
_entity.type
_entity.pdbx_description
1 polymer ?
#
loop_
_entity_poly.entity_id
_entity_poly.type
_entity_poly.pdbx_seq_one_letter_code
_entity_poly.pdbx_strand_id
1 'polypeptide(L)' 'MPGSRLASATKSTLCRIAGAFDRGLFEATGVRFHNVTWTPGHGSGCCHIALTDRDAG' A
#
# COMPACT_ATOMS: atom_id res chain seq x y z
N MET A 1 -15.61 -6.48 17.41
CA MET A 1 -15.44 -5.03 17.18
C MET A 1 -15.83 -4.73 15.74
N PRO A 2 -16.94 -4.02 15.45
CA PRO A 2 -17.24 -3.65 14.08
C PRO A 2 -16.21 -2.61 13.63
N GLY A 3 -15.29 -3.02 12.75
CA GLY A 3 -14.25 -2.15 12.21
C GLY A 3 -14.88 -0.96 11.49
N SER A 4 -14.58 0.25 11.96
CA SER A 4 -15.02 1.51 11.37
C SER A 4 -14.59 1.56 9.90
N ARG A 5 -15.58 1.55 8.99
CA ARG A 5 -15.32 1.72 7.57
C ARG A 5 -14.97 3.20 7.34
N LEU A 6 -13.70 3.47 7.03
CA LEU A 6 -13.27 4.79 6.57
C LEU A 6 -14.03 5.18 5.30
N ALA A 7 -14.42 6.45 5.20
CA ALA A 7 -14.95 7.01 3.96
C ALA A 7 -13.96 6.77 2.81
N SER A 8 -14.49 6.49 1.61
CA SER A 8 -13.71 6.13 0.42
C SER A 8 -12.55 7.11 0.13
N ALA A 9 -12.84 8.42 0.14
CA ALA A 9 -11.83 9.45 -0.10
C ALA A 9 -10.73 9.47 0.96
N THR A 10 -11.09 9.34 2.24
CA THR A 10 -10.14 9.25 3.35
C THR A 10 -9.25 8.02 3.21
N LYS A 11 -9.84 6.86 2.89
CA LYS A 11 -9.10 5.61 2.69
C LYS A 11 -8.08 5.74 1.57
N SER A 12 -8.47 6.26 0.41
CA SER A 12 -7.56 6.45 -0.72
C SER A 12 -6.38 7.37 -0.40
N THR A 13 -6.64 8.48 0.31
CA THR A 13 -5.57 9.39 0.75
C THR A 13 -4.61 8.75 1.73
N LEU A 14 -5.11 8.06 2.76
CA LEU A 14 -4.26 7.35 3.72
C LEU A 14 -3.41 6.27 3.04
N CYS A 15 -4.00 5.54 2.09
CA CYS A 15 -3.33 4.52 1.30
C CYS A 15 -2.17 5.07 0.47
N ARG A 16 -2.32 6.25 -0.15
CA ARG A 16 -1.24 6.92 -0.88
C ARG A 16 -0.10 7.34 0.04
N ILE A 17 -0.43 7.87 1.22
CA ILE A 17 0.57 8.30 2.21
C ILE A 17 1.36 7.09 2.71
N ALA A 18 0.67 6.03 3.16
CA ALA A 18 1.30 4.80 3.62
C ALA A 18 2.23 4.21 2.55
N GLY A 19 1.75 4.11 1.31
CA GLY A 19 2.56 3.61 0.19
C GLY A 19 3.82 4.44 -0.11
N ALA A 20 3.80 5.75 0.16
CA ALA A 20 4.99 6.60 0.01
C ALA A 20 6.02 6.36 1.12
N PHE A 21 5.55 6.17 2.38
CA PHE A 21 6.42 5.81 3.50
C PHE A 21 7.05 4.43 3.31
N ASP A 22 6.24 3.44 2.96
CA ASP A 22 6.69 2.06 2.75
C ASP A 22 7.74 2.00 1.64
N ARG A 23 7.49 2.68 0.50
CA ARG A 23 8.47 2.75 -0.59
C ARG A 23 9.81 3.31 -0.11
N GLY A 24 9.80 4.42 0.61
CA GLY A 24 11.03 5.03 1.13
C GLY A 24 11.78 4.11 2.09
N LEU A 25 11.06 3.39 2.95
CA LEU A 25 11.64 2.43 3.88
C LEU A 25 12.27 1.22 3.16
N PHE A 26 11.56 0.61 2.22
CA PHE A 26 11.99 -0.64 1.57
C PHE A 26 13.01 -0.42 0.45
N GLU A 27 12.92 0.67 -0.31
CA GLU A 27 13.94 0.96 -1.33
C GLU A 27 15.28 1.31 -0.67
N ALA A 28 15.27 1.95 0.50
CA ALA A 28 16.48 2.25 1.27
C ALA A 28 17.21 0.99 1.76
N THR A 29 16.50 -0.12 1.97
CA THR A 29 17.08 -1.42 2.35
C THR A 29 17.43 -2.30 1.15
N GLY A 30 17.28 -1.80 -0.07
CA GLY A 30 17.62 -2.52 -1.29
C GLY A 30 16.52 -3.44 -1.83
N VAL A 31 15.31 -3.43 -1.26
CA VAL A 31 14.18 -4.23 -1.72
C VAL A 31 13.45 -3.50 -2.87
N ARG A 32 13.00 -4.23 -3.90
CA ARG A 32 12.13 -3.66 -4.94
C ARG A 32 10.70 -3.58 -4.41
N PHE A 33 10.10 -2.39 -4.52
CA PHE A 33 8.78 -2.09 -3.99
C PHE A 33 7.79 -1.77 -5.11
N HIS A 34 6.61 -2.40 -5.07
CA HIS A 34 5.47 -2.01 -5.91
C HIS A 34 4.21 -1.90 -5.06
N ASN A 35 3.46 -0.81 -5.18
CA ASN A 35 2.18 -0.65 -4.51
C ASN A 35 1.05 -0.38 -5.49
N VAL A 36 -0.10 -0.98 -5.19
CA VAL A 36 -1.36 -0.66 -5.83
C VAL A 36 -2.23 0.05 -4.79
N THR A 37 -2.43 1.35 -5.02
CA THR A 37 -3.26 2.19 -4.16
C THR A 37 -4.73 1.76 -4.27
N TRP A 38 -5.41 1.69 -3.13
CA TRP A 38 -6.84 1.44 -3.12
C TRP A 38 -7.62 2.58 -3.80
N THR A 39 -8.56 2.22 -4.67
CA THR A 39 -9.47 3.13 -5.36
C THR A 39 -10.92 2.69 -5.13
N PRO A 40 -11.91 3.60 -5.28
CA PRO A 40 -13.32 3.21 -5.22
C PRO A 40 -13.62 2.11 -6.26
N GLY A 41 -14.19 0.99 -5.83
CA GLY A 41 -14.46 -0.16 -6.70
C GLY A 41 -13.45 -1.32 -6.61
N HIS A 42 -12.33 -1.13 -5.91
CA HIS A 42 -11.25 -2.13 -5.77
C HIS A 42 -11.57 -3.28 -4.79
N GLY A 43 -12.84 -3.44 -4.39
CA GLY A 43 -13.29 -4.47 -3.43
C GLY A 43 -13.18 -4.07 -1.95
N SER A 44 -13.35 -5.05 -1.05
CA SER A 44 -13.29 -4.86 0.41
C SER A 44 -11.86 -4.77 0.95
N GLY A 45 -10.86 -5.12 0.15
CA GLY A 45 -9.44 -5.04 0.49
C GLY A 45 -8.95 -3.60 0.68
N CYS A 46 -7.75 -3.46 1.24
CA CYS A 46 -7.03 -2.19 1.32
C CYS A 46 -6.04 -2.10 0.14
N CYS A 47 -5.02 -1.26 0.27
CA CYS A 47 -3.87 -1.26 -0.63
C CYS A 47 -3.18 -2.63 -0.70
N HIS A 48 -2.67 -2.96 -1.88
CA HIS A 48 -1.80 -4.11 -2.07
C HIS A 48 -0.35 -3.65 -2.21
N ILE A 49 0.54 -4.27 -1.45
CA ILE A 49 1.98 -4.02 -1.47
C ILE A 49 2.65 -5.32 -1.90
N ALA A 50 3.53 -5.23 -2.89
CA ALA A 50 4.38 -6.32 -3.34
C ALA A 50 5.84 -5.94 -3.09
N LEU A 51 6.54 -6.81 -2.36
CA LEU A 51 7.97 -6.72 -2.11
C LEU A 51 8.65 -7.82 -2.90
N THR A 52 9.71 -7.48 -3.63
CA THR A 52 10.54 -8.45 -4.33
C THR A 52 11.98 -8.23 -3.92
N ASP A 53 12.64 -9.33 -3.57
CA ASP A 53 14.08 -9.32 -3.34
C ASP A 53 14.79 -8.96 -4.66
N ARG A 54 15.83 -8.12 -4.61
CA ARG A 54 16.57 -7.71 -5.81
C ARG A 54 17.43 -8.83 -6.38
N ASP A 55 17.85 -9.77 -5.54
CA ASP A 55 18.79 -10.85 -5.81
C ASP A 55 18.11 -12.22 -5.88
N ALA A 56 16.79 -12.29 -5.70
CA ALA A 56 15.99 -13.47 -6.04
C ALA A 56 15.94 -13.67 -7.56
N GLY A 57 17.04 -14.19 -8.10
CA GLY A 57 17.10 -14.88 -9.39
C GLY A 57 16.54 -16.28 -9.31
#